data_AF-A0A7W9FXX8-F1
#
_entry.id   AF-A0A7W9FXX8-F1
#
_cell.length_a   1.000
_cell.length_b   1.000
_cell.length_c   1.000
_cell.angle_alpha   90.00
_cell.angle_beta   90.00
_cell.angle_gamma   90.00
#
_symmetry.space_group_name_H-M   'P 1'
#
loop_
_entity.id
_entity.type
_entity.pdbx_description
1 polymer ?
#
loop_
_entity_poly.entity_id
_entity_poly.type
_entity_poly.pdbx_seq_one_letter_code
_entity_poly.pdbx_strand_id
1 'polypeptide(L)' 'MTEHYDEIHGFRSPGEFARFQEWLSAAIKNGDFEEIPVESRYGNIENFEERWFRDFTGVVWRLVSPEPPFMGVFLIVD' A
#
# COMPACT_ATOMS: atom_id res chain seq x y z
N MET A 1 2.92 5.72 -21.16
CA MET A 1 1.60 5.24 -20.70
C MET A 1 1.41 5.82 -19.32
N THR A 2 0.33 6.55 -19.08
CA THR A 2 0.02 7.05 -17.74
C THR A 2 -0.78 5.95 -17.07
N GLU A 3 -0.10 5.07 -16.34
CA GLU A 3 -0.78 4.13 -15.45
C GLU A 3 -1.21 4.94 -14.23
N HIS A 4 -2.51 4.97 -13.98
CA HIS A 4 -3.09 5.59 -12.80
C HIS A 4 -3.42 4.47 -11.81
N TYR A 5 -2.86 4.55 -10.61
CA TYR A 5 -3.22 3.67 -9.50
C TYR A 5 -4.43 4.28 -8.76
N ASP A 6 -5.32 3.41 -8.28
CA ASP A 6 -6.48 3.80 -7.48
C ASP A 6 -6.27 3.43 -6.01
N GLU A 7 -6.80 4.27 -5.12
CA GLU A 7 -6.85 3.97 -3.69
C GLU A 7 -7.75 2.76 -3.41
N ILE A 8 -7.33 1.92 -2.49
CA ILE A 8 -8.09 0.78 -1.97
C ILE A 8 -8.45 1.10 -0.52
N HIS A 9 -9.70 1.47 -0.27
CA HIS A 9 -10.19 1.79 1.09
C HIS A 9 -10.63 0.57 1.91
N GLY A 10 -10.32 -0.64 1.44
CA GLY A 10 -10.71 -1.89 2.09
C GLY A 10 -10.61 -3.08 1.15
N PHE A 11 -9.73 -4.03 1.43
CA PHE A 11 -9.71 -5.28 0.67
C PHE A 11 -10.97 -6.11 0.98
N ARG A 12 -11.53 -6.79 -0.01
CA ARG A 12 -12.72 -7.63 0.10
C ARG A 12 -12.44 -8.95 0.81
N SER A 13 -11.18 -9.39 0.82
CA SER A 13 -10.77 -10.64 1.45
C SER A 13 -9.26 -10.70 1.71
N PRO A 14 -8.79 -11.56 2.63
CA PRO A 14 -7.36 -11.83 2.79
C PRO A 14 -6.67 -12.30 1.50
N GLY A 15 -7.41 -13.03 0.65
CA GLY A 15 -6.88 -13.49 -0.64
C GLY A 15 -6.67 -12.37 -1.66
N GLU A 16 -7.48 -11.31 -1.61
CA GLU A 16 -7.25 -10.12 -2.44
C GLU A 16 -6.02 -9.35 -1.97
N PHE A 17 -5.86 -9.18 -0.65
CA PHE A 17 -4.67 -8.56 -0.08
C PHE A 17 -3.39 -9.30 -0.48
N ALA A 18 -3.38 -10.64 -0.37
CA ALA A 18 -2.22 -11.45 -0.77
C ALA A 18 -1.85 -11.25 -2.25
N ARG A 19 -2.85 -11.27 -3.15
CA ARG A 19 -2.62 -11.01 -4.59
C ARG A 19 -2.12 -9.59 -4.84
N PHE A 20 -2.62 -8.62 -4.08
CA PHE A 20 -2.15 -7.24 -4.18
C PHE A 20 -0.69 -7.12 -3.75
N GLN A 21 -0.26 -7.82 -2.70
CA GLN A 21 1.15 -7.87 -2.31
C GLN A 21 2.05 -8.50 -3.38
N GLU A 22 1.57 -9.55 -4.06
CA GLU A 22 2.30 -10.16 -5.19
C GLU A 22 2.42 -9.18 -6.37
N TRP A 23 1.33 -8.50 -6.72
CA TRP A 23 1.32 -7.46 -7.75
C TRP A 23 2.27 -6.31 -7.40
N LEU A 24 2.22 -5.80 -6.17
CA LEU A 24 3.07 -4.71 -5.71
C LEU A 24 4.55 -5.11 -5.73
N SER A 25 4.85 -6.36 -5.36
CA SER A 25 6.20 -6.91 -5.43
C SER A 25 6.73 -6.96 -6.88
N ALA A 26 5.86 -7.25 -7.86
CA ALA A 26 6.21 -7.19 -9.27
C ALA A 26 6.41 -5.74 -9.73
N ALA A 27 5.54 -4.82 -9.33
CA ALA A 27 5.63 -3.40 -9.65
C ALA A 27 6.92 -2.76 -9.10
N ILE A 28 7.34 -3.12 -7.89
CA ILE A 28 8.64 -2.69 -7.32
C ILE A 28 9.81 -3.22 -8.16
N LYS A 29 9.77 -4.50 -8.55
CA LYS A 29 10.81 -5.10 -9.40
C LYS A 29 10.91 -4.45 -10.77
N ASN A 30 9.79 -3.97 -11.30
CA ASN A 30 9.72 -3.27 -12.59
C ASN A 30 10.15 -1.79 -12.48
N GLY A 31 10.29 -1.26 -11.27
CA GLY A 31 10.65 0.14 -11.03
C GLY A 31 9.46 1.10 -11.03
N ASP A 32 8.23 0.58 -10.99
CA ASP A 32 7.01 1.38 -10.93
C ASP A 32 6.78 1.98 -9.53
N PHE A 33 7.25 1.25 -8.50
CA PHE A 33 7.26 1.67 -7.11
C PHE A 33 8.64 1.47 -6.47
N GLU A 34 8.96 2.33 -5.52
CA GLU A 34 10.09 2.20 -4.62
C GLU A 34 9.58 2.12 -3.19
N GLU A 35 10.00 1.12 -2.41
CA GLU A 35 9.68 1.06 -0.99
C GLU A 35 10.49 2.10 -0.21
N ILE A 36 9.81 2.92 0.57
CA ILE A 36 10.42 4.01 1.36
C ILE A 36 10.15 3.81 2.86
N PRO A 37 10.98 4.41 3.75
CA PRO A 37 10.72 4.37 5.18
C PRO A 37 9.36 4.99 5.54
N VAL A 38 8.67 4.38 6.51
CA VAL A 38 7.42 4.94 7.06
C VAL A 38 7.77 6.18 7.90
N GLU A 39 7.26 7.35 7.50
CA GLU A 39 7.53 8.61 8.21
C GLU A 39 6.44 8.95 9.24
N SER A 40 5.18 8.56 8.99
CA SER A 40 4.06 8.78 9.90
C SER A 40 3.06 7.64 9.84
N ARG A 41 2.77 6.99 10.96
CA ARG A 41 1.89 5.82 10.95
C ARG A 41 0.41 6.18 10.81
N TYR A 42 -0.32 5.36 10.06
CA TYR A 42 -1.77 5.46 9.96
C TYR A 42 -2.43 5.32 11.35
N GLY A 43 -3.17 6.35 11.75
CA GLY A 43 -3.99 6.34 12.97
C GLY A 43 -3.25 6.37 14.30
N ASN A 44 -1.93 6.60 14.36
CA ASN A 44 -1.11 6.51 15.59
C ASN A 44 -1.20 5.13 16.30
N ILE A 45 -1.55 4.06 15.59
CA ILE A 45 -1.69 2.72 16.17
C ILE A 45 -0.39 1.95 15.92
N GLU A 46 0.32 1.56 16.99
CA GLU A 46 1.63 0.90 16.91
C GLU A 46 1.59 -0.51 16.32
N ASN A 47 0.41 -1.13 16.21
CA ASN A 47 0.28 -2.56 15.95
C ASN A 47 0.05 -2.95 14.48
N PHE A 48 -0.30 -2.02 13.60
CA PHE A 48 -0.49 -2.37 12.19
C PHE A 48 0.85 -2.47 11.47
N GLU A 49 1.03 -3.55 10.70
CA GLU A 49 2.09 -3.62 9.71
C GLU A 49 1.77 -2.62 8.59
N GLU A 50 2.62 -1.59 8.47
CA GLU A 50 2.49 -0.52 7.49
C GLU A 50 3.77 -0.43 6.67
N ARG A 51 3.60 -0.27 5.34
CA ARG A 51 4.69 -0.13 4.38
C ARG A 51 4.38 1.03 3.44
N TRP A 52 5.39 1.83 3.12
CA TRP A 52 5.24 3.01 2.27
C TRP A 52 5.97 2.81 0.95
N PHE A 53 5.40 3.38 -0.10
CA PHE A 53 5.90 3.26 -1.46
C PHE A 53 5.83 4.61 -2.15
N ARG A 54 6.81 4.92 -2.99
CA ARG A 54 6.79 6.07 -3.88
C ARG A 54 6.68 5.58 -5.31
N ASP A 55 5.70 6.07 -6.06
CA ASP A 55 5.59 5.75 -7.48
C ASP A 55 6.51 6.62 -8.35
N PHE A 56 6.57 6.32 -9.65
CA PHE A 56 7.36 7.06 -10.63
C PHE A 56 6.95 8.53 -10.80
N THR A 57 5.74 8.92 -10.37
CA THR A 57 5.27 10.30 -10.38
C THR A 57 5.69 11.07 -9.13
N GLY A 58 6.19 10.37 -8.12
CA GLY A 58 6.58 10.91 -6.83
C GLY A 58 5.45 10.90 -5.79
N VAL A 59 4.27 10.36 -6.12
CA VAL A 59 3.19 10.20 -5.15
C VAL A 59 3.56 9.10 -4.16
N VAL A 60 3.30 9.36 -2.89
CA VAL A 60 3.55 8.42 -1.80
C VAL A 60 2.27 7.67 -1.47
N TRP A 61 2.41 6.37 -1.32
CA TRP A 61 1.35 5.41 -1.06
C TRP A 61 1.67 4.65 0.21
N ARG A 62 0.66 4.39 1.04
CA ARG A 62 0.76 3.53 2.22
C ARG A 62 -0.06 2.27 2.01
N LEU A 63 0.53 1.12 2.32
CA LEU A 63 -0.17 -0.15 2.48
C LEU A 63 -0.27 -0.44 3.97
N VAL A 64 -1.49 -0.64 4.47
CA VAL A 64 -1.73 -1.09 5.84
C VAL A 64 -2.33 -2.49 5.77
N SER A 65 -1.70 -3.44 6.45
CA SER A 65 -2.15 -4.84 6.47
C SER A 65 -3.51 -5.00 7.17
N PRO A 66 -4.35 -5.95 6.73
CA PRO A 66 -5.63 -6.24 7.38
C PRO A 66 -5.42 -6.83 8.79
N GLU A 67 -6.19 -6.35 9.77
CA GLU A 67 -6.29 -6.91 11.12
C GLU A 67 -7.77 -6.88 11.52
N PRO A 68 -8.49 -8.02 11.56
CA PRO A 68 -9.94 -8.02 11.73
C PRO A 68 -10.41 -7.19 12.94
N PRO A 69 -11.43 -6.31 12.78
CA PRO A 69 -12.32 -6.16 11.62
C PRO A 69 -11.81 -5.22 10.52
N PHE A 70 -10.60 -4.68 10.64
CA PHE A 70 -9.99 -3.82 9.63
C PHE A 70 -9.53 -4.65 8.43
N MET A 71 -9.94 -4.21 7.24
CA MET A 71 -9.76 -4.98 6.00
C MET A 71 -8.49 -4.60 5.23
N GLY A 72 -7.62 -3.77 5.80
CA GLY A 72 -6.42 -3.27 5.12
C GLY A 72 -6.75 -2.19 4.10
N VAL A 73 -5.79 -1.31 3.81
CA VAL A 73 -5.96 -0.23 2.83
C VAL A 73 -4.69 0.01 2.02
N PHE A 74 -4.86 0.57 0.83
CA PHE A 74 -3.78 1.15 0.03
C PHE A 74 -4.17 2.59 -0.33
N LEU A 75 -3.57 3.58 0.33
CA LEU A 75 -4.01 4.98 0.26
C LEU A 75 -2.85 5.89 -0.10
N ILE A 76 -3.17 7.07 -0.65
CA ILE A 76 -2.19 8.13 -0.84
C ILE A 76 -1.82 8.71 0.54
N VAL A 77 -0.58 9.17 0.66
CA VAL A 77 -0.10 9.97 1.78
C VAL A 77 -0.08 11.44 1.35
N ASP A 78 -0.95 12.25 1.96
CA ASP A 78 -0.91 13.73 1.90
C ASP A 78 0.23 14.32 2.75
#